data_AF-A0A6N8VS81-F1
#
_entry.id   AF-A0A6N8VS81-F1
#
_cell.length_a   1.000
_cell.length_b   1.000
_cell.length_c   1.000
_cell.angle_alpha   90.00
_cell.angle_beta   90.00
_cell.angle_gamma   90.00
#
_symmetry.space_group_name_H-M   'P 1'
#
loop_
_entity.id
_entity.type
_entity.pdbx_description
1 polymer ?
#
loop_
_entity_poly.entity_id
_entity_poly.type
_entity_poly.pdbx_seq_one_letter_code
_entity_poly.pdbx_strand_id
1 'polypeptide(L)' 'MSEIVLYNLLKRIPEATDDEVKEVVADVASTKDVVTKTDLAEVKADVNAIKWMVGLLLAINVAFIVSAVGLMIKIL' A
#
# COMPACT_ATOMS: atom_id res chain seq x y z
N MET A 1 -1.06 17.38 -7.63
CA MET A 1 -1.39 18.34 -8.70
C MET A 1 -2.45 17.72 -9.60
N SER A 2 -3.49 18.47 -10.00
CA SER A 2 -4.55 17.98 -10.90
C SER A 2 -4.04 17.99 -12.35
N GLU A 3 -4.42 17.01 -13.17
CA GLU A 3 -4.05 16.92 -14.60
C GLU A 3 -4.43 18.20 -15.37
N ILE A 4 -5.52 18.85 -14.99
CA ILE A 4 -5.98 20.12 -15.56
C ILE A 4 -4.97 21.24 -15.29
N VAL A 5 -4.38 21.27 -14.09
CA VAL A 5 -3.35 22.26 -13.73
C VAL A 5 -2.07 21.99 -14.53
N LEU A 6 -1.68 20.73 -14.68
CA LEU A 6 -0.51 20.34 -15.47
C LEU A 6 -0.69 20.71 -16.95
N TYR A 7 -1.84 20.38 -17.56
CA TYR A 7 -2.19 20.75 -18.93
C TYR A 7 -2.12 22.27 -19.13
N ASN A 8 -2.74 23.04 -18.23
CA ASN A 8 -2.76 24.51 -18.31
C ASN A 8 -1.37 25.14 -18.11
N LEU A 9 -0.46 24.51 -17.38
CA LEU A 9 0.92 24.99 -17.24
C LEU A 9 1.75 24.70 -18.49
N LEU A 10 1.63 23.49 -19.03
CA LEU A 10 2.34 23.06 -20.23
C LEU A 10 1.91 23.86 -21.47
N LYS A 11 0.62 24.21 -21.58
CA LYS A 11 0.10 25.05 -22.67
C LYS A 11 0.64 26.48 -22.70
N ARG A 12 1.29 26.94 -21.63
CA ARG A 12 1.91 28.27 -21.56
C ARG A 12 3.32 28.29 -22.14
N ILE A 13 3.85 27.13 -22.54
CA ILE A 13 5.16 27.02 -23.19
C ILE A 13 4.95 27.36 -24.68
N PRO A 14 5.59 28.42 -25.21
CA PRO A 14 5.32 28.94 -26.55
C PRO A 14 5.69 27.97 -27.69
N GLU A 15 6.51 26.96 -27.40
CA GLU A 15 6.97 25.96 -28.38
C GLU A 15 6.27 24.60 -28.23
N ALA A 16 5.46 24.40 -27.17
CA ALA A 16 4.80 23.13 -26.94
C ALA A 16 3.54 22.99 -27.80
N THR A 17 3.49 21.95 -28.62
CA THR A 17 2.30 21.62 -29.42
C THR A 17 1.22 20.96 -28.55
N ASP A 18 -0.04 21.06 -28.98
CA ASP A 18 -1.17 20.50 -28.22
C ASP A 18 -1.06 18.96 -28.06
N ASP A 19 -0.42 18.30 -29.01
CA ASP A 19 -0.19 16.85 -29.00
C ASP A 19 0.92 16.46 -28.02
N GLU A 20 2.04 17.19 -27.99
CA GLU A 20 3.11 17.00 -26.98
C GLU A 20 2.59 17.26 -25.56
N VAL A 21 1.75 18.29 -25.37
CA VAL A 21 1.13 18.57 -24.07
C VAL A 21 0.22 17.42 -23.64
N LYS A 22 -0.56 16.83 -24.56
CA LYS A 22 -1.42 15.67 -24.25
C LYS A 22 -0.61 14.43 -23.92
N GLU A 23 0.47 14.18 -24.66
CA GLU A 23 1.39 13.06 -24.43
C GLU A 23 2.00 13.14 -23.03
N VAL A 24 2.58 14.29 -22.66
CA VAL A 24 3.15 14.50 -21.33
C VAL A 24 2.11 14.35 -20.22
N VAL A 25 0.89 14.84 -20.41
CA VAL A 25 -0.19 14.68 -19.43
C VAL A 25 -0.59 13.20 -19.29
N ALA A 26 -0.67 12.46 -20.40
CA ALA A 26 -0.98 11.02 -20.38
C ALA A 26 0.12 10.20 -19.69
N ASP A 27 1.39 10.51 -19.96
CA ASP A 27 2.53 9.85 -19.35
C ASP A 27 2.62 10.09 -17.84
N VAL A 28 2.36 11.33 -17.41
CA VAL A 28 2.31 11.66 -15.98
C VAL A 28 1.14 10.96 -15.29
N ALA A 29 -0.03 10.89 -15.94
CA ALA A 29 -1.19 10.17 -15.43
C ALA A 29 -0.91 8.66 -15.28
N SER A 30 -0.34 8.05 -16.31
CA SER A 30 0.08 6.65 -16.34
C SER A 30 1.11 6.33 -15.25
N THR A 31 2.17 7.13 -15.16
CA THR A 31 3.23 6.96 -14.15
C THR A 31 2.66 7.06 -12.73
N LYS A 32 1.78 8.03 -12.48
CA LYS A 32 1.12 8.20 -11.19
C LYS A 32 0.24 6.99 -10.83
N ASP A 33 -0.51 6.45 -11.79
CA ASP A 33 -1.34 5.25 -11.59
C ASP A 33 -0.47 4.02 -11.27
N VAL A 34 0.65 3.83 -11.97
CA VAL A 34 1.59 2.74 -11.71
C VAL A 34 2.23 2.85 -10.33
N VAL A 35 2.70 4.04 -9.93
CA VAL A 35 3.30 4.27 -8.61
C VAL A 35 2.29 3.98 -7.51
N THR A 36 1.08 4.55 -7.61
CA THR A 36 0.04 4.32 -6.59
C THR A 36 -0.39 2.85 -6.48
N LYS A 37 -0.44 2.11 -7.59
CA LYS A 37 -0.73 0.67 -7.59
C LYS A 37 0.40 -0.15 -6.96
N THR A 38 1.65 0.20 -7.25
CA THR A 38 2.83 -0.49 -6.70
C THR A 38 2.91 -0.27 -5.19
N ASP A 39 2.81 0.97 -4.74
CA ASP A 39 2.82 1.33 -3.32
C ASP A 39 1.65 0.65 -2.58
N LEU A 40 0.47 0.60 -3.20
CA LEU A 40 -0.69 -0.08 -2.61
C LEU A 40 -0.50 -1.60 -2.51
N ALA A 41 0.14 -2.23 -3.49
CA ALA A 41 0.44 -3.66 -3.47
C ALA A 41 1.46 -4.01 -2.38
N GLU A 42 2.48 -3.18 -2.19
CA GLU A 42 3.48 -3.33 -1.13
C GLU A 42 2.84 -3.17 0.25
N VAL A 43 2.06 -2.11 0.48
CA VAL A 43 1.31 -1.92 1.73
C VAL A 43 0.38 -3.10 2.01
N LYS A 44 -0.27 -3.67 0.98
CA LYS A 44 -1.14 -4.84 1.15
C LYS A 44 -0.34 -6.09 1.55
N ALA A 45 0.85 -6.28 1.01
CA ALA A 45 1.74 -7.36 1.39
C ALA A 45 2.18 -7.22 2.86
N ASP A 46 2.57 -6.01 3.27
CA ASP A 46 2.98 -5.71 4.65
C ASP A 46 1.83 -5.92 5.64
N VAL A 47 0.62 -5.44 5.33
CA VAL A 47 -0.56 -5.67 6.16
C VAL A 47 -0.84 -7.16 6.30
N ASN A 48 -0.65 -7.96 5.24
CA ASN A 48 -0.85 -9.40 5.30
C ASN A 48 0.21 -10.07 6.18
N ALA A 49 1.48 -9.67 6.06
CA ALA A 49 2.56 -10.15 6.92
C ALA A 49 2.30 -9.83 8.40
N ILE A 50 1.86 -8.60 8.72
CA ILE A 50 1.49 -8.19 10.08
C ILE A 50 0.35 -9.07 10.61
N LYS A 51 -0.68 -9.35 9.81
CA LYS A 51 -1.78 -10.24 10.22
C LYS A 51 -1.28 -11.64 10.57
N TRP A 52 -0.37 -12.21 9.77
CA TRP A 52 0.24 -13.50 10.07
C TRP A 52 1.04 -13.48 11.37
N MET A 53 1.86 -12.44 11.58
CA MET A 53 2.66 -12.28 12.80
C MET A 53 1.77 -12.16 14.05
N VAL A 54 0.71 -11.34 13.98
CA VAL A 54 -0.25 -11.18 15.08
C VAL A 54 -0.99 -12.50 15.35
N GLY A 55 -1.42 -13.20 14.30
CA GLY A 55 -2.07 -14.51 14.43
C GLY A 55 -1.17 -15.55 15.08
N LEU A 56 0.11 -15.60 14.69
CA LEU A 56 1.10 -16.50 15.30
C LEU A 56 1.35 -16.16 16.77
N LEU A 57 1.53 -14.88 17.11
CA LEU A 57 1.73 -14.45 18.49
C LEU A 57 0.54 -14.83 19.38
N LEU A 58 -0.68 -14.62 18.89
CA LEU A 58 -1.90 -14.99 19.60
C LEU A 58 -1.95 -16.51 19.82
N ALA A 59 -1.64 -17.31 18.81
CA ALA A 59 -1.62 -18.77 18.93
C ALA A 59 -0.62 -19.27 19.98
N ILE A 60 0.59 -18.69 20.00
CA ILE A 60 1.61 -19.01 21.00
C ILE A 60 1.12 -18.66 22.41
N ASN A 61 0.57 -17.46 22.59
CA ASN A 61 0.06 -17.01 23.88
C ASN A 61 -1.08 -17.91 24.37
N VAL A 62 -2.02 -18.27 23.50
CA VAL A 62 -3.12 -19.19 23.84
C VAL A 62 -2.57 -20.57 24.24
N ALA A 63 -1.62 -21.12 23.48
CA ALA A 63 -1.03 -22.42 23.80
C ALA A 63 -0.29 -22.42 25.15
N PHE A 64 0.41 -21.32 25.46
CA PHE A 64 1.06 -21.14 26.75
C PHE A 64 0.04 -21.09 27.90
N ILE A 65 -1.02 -20.30 27.75
CA ILE A 65 -2.10 -20.19 28.75
C ILE A 65 -2.77 -21.55 28.97
N VAL A 66 -3.14 -22.26 27.90
CA VAL A 66 -3.76 -23.58 27.99
C VAL A 66 -2.86 -24.58 28.72
N SER A 67 -1.57 -24.57 28.42
CA SER A 67 -0.59 -25.45 29.08
C SER A 67 -0.45 -25.11 30.56
N ALA A 68 -0.37 -23.82 30.90
CA ALA A 68 -0.26 -23.37 32.29
C ALA A 68 -1.51 -23.69 33.12
N VAL A 69 -2.71 -23.48 32.55
CA VAL A 69 -3.98 -23.84 33.20
C VAL A 69 -4.10 -25.36 33.36
N GLY A 70 -3.79 -26.13 32.33
CA GLY A 70 -3.82 -27.59 32.39
C GLY A 70 -2.84 -28.17 33.43
N LEU A 71 -1.69 -27.53 33.63
CA LEU A 71 -0.78 -27.88 34.72
C LEU A 71 -1.42 -27.56 36.07
N MET A 72 -1.96 -26.35 36.29
CA MET A 72 -2.59 -25.95 37.56
C MET A 72 -3.75 -26.87 37.98
N ILE A 73 -4.57 -27.33 37.03
CA ILE A 73 -5.68 -28.26 37.31
C ILE A 73 -5.16 -29.63 37.78
N LYS A 74 -4.00 -30.09 37.32
CA LYS A 74 -3.44 -31.42 37.66
C LYS A 74 -2.79 -31.49 39.05
N ILE A 75 -2.47 -30.34 39.66
CA ILE A 75 -1.79 -30.23 40.96
C ILE A 75 -2.75 -29.80 42.10
N LEU A 76 -4.04 -29.64 41.79
CA LEU A 76 -5.14 -29.44 42.75
C LEU A 76 -5.89 -30.76 42.98
#